data_AF-A0AAE1FIW8-F1
#
_entry.id   AF-A0AAE1FIW8-F1
#
_cell.length_a   1.000
_cell.length_b   1.000
_cell.length_c   1.000
_cell.angle_alpha   90.00
_cell.angle_beta   90.00
_cell.angle_gamma   90.00
#
_symmetry.space_group_name_H-M   'P 1'
#
loop_
_entity.id
_entity.type
_entity.pdbx_description
1 polymer ?
#
loop_
_entity_poly.entity_id
_entity_poly.type
_entity_poly.pdbx_seq_one_letter_code
_entity_poly.pdbx_strand_id
1 'polypeptide(L)'
;MKLMLVLDDPCASNPCNVVGVGLSCFLDTQSPYYTCSKCPPGYQGDGIICFHPHKNPCASNPCYTGVACIIEKDPPLHYRCGKCPSGLVGDGKKCVKEDDVCTKCPIDHKGGRKQCLTKLKDLSFVHDDKLYYLSRVMQTWEGTREYCQRQGADIPQVTKEPTSFRDKVANISFFRNALQPILTERRSIQTRMGRPKRLGVWLGASYNNKEKDWKWLSGRSVGMSPDFHWGPNEPNNNNNEGKDSAADQYCMSLSFVNGTKYYGADACNFAKRIFSLCETKYKILCDGV
;
A
#
# COMPACT_ATOMS: atom_id res chain seq x y z
N MET A 1 39.57 13.05 -5.41
CA MET A 1 38.63 14.01 -4.82
C MET A 1 37.30 13.28 -4.62
N LYS A 2 37.00 12.87 -3.39
CA LYS A 2 35.88 11.97 -3.04
C LYS A 2 34.62 12.82 -2.88
N LEU A 3 33.69 12.72 -3.83
CA LEU A 3 32.38 13.36 -3.73
C LEU A 3 31.57 12.54 -2.71
N MET A 4 31.51 13.01 -1.46
CA MET A 4 30.58 12.46 -0.47
C MET A 4 29.15 12.81 -0.93
N LEU A 5 28.35 11.76 -1.10
CA LEU A 5 26.91 11.87 -1.28
C LEU A 5 26.34 12.60 -0.05
N VAL A 6 25.60 13.67 -0.30
CA VAL A 6 24.68 14.24 0.68
C VAL A 6 23.66 13.15 1.00
N LEU A 7 23.78 12.53 2.18
CA LEU A 7 22.65 11.84 2.78
C LEU A 7 21.66 12.94 3.15
N ASP A 8 20.46 12.92 2.58
CA ASP A 8 19.37 13.79 3.03
C ASP A 8 19.22 13.60 4.54
N ASP A 9 19.26 14.67 5.32
CA ASP A 9 19.09 14.63 6.77
C ASP A 9 17.70 14.04 7.09
N PRO A 10 17.60 12.81 7.62
CA PRO A 10 16.31 12.18 7.91
C PRO A 10 15.50 12.97 8.94
N CYS A 11 16.15 13.74 9.81
CA CYS A 11 15.50 14.60 10.78
C CYS A 11 14.87 15.86 10.16
N ALA A 12 15.26 16.25 8.94
CA ALA A 12 14.68 17.41 8.26
C ALA A 12 13.17 17.28 7.98
N SER A 13 12.67 16.05 7.92
CA SER A 13 11.24 15.75 7.76
C SER A 13 10.44 15.80 9.07
N ASN A 14 11.09 16.11 10.20
CA ASN A 14 10.51 16.08 11.55
C ASN A 14 9.80 14.74 11.86
N PRO A 15 10.48 13.59 11.68
CA PRO A 15 9.86 12.28 11.85
C PRO A 15 9.45 11.99 13.30
N CYS A 16 10.07 12.66 14.28
CA CYS A 16 9.76 12.55 15.71
C CYS A 16 8.63 13.49 16.16
N ASN A 17 7.92 14.15 15.24
CA ASN A 17 6.87 15.10 15.61
C ASN A 17 5.58 14.38 16.04
N VAL A 18 5.47 14.12 17.33
CA VAL A 18 4.20 13.76 17.96
C VAL A 18 3.40 15.04 18.15
N VAL A 19 2.21 15.14 17.54
CA VAL A 19 1.37 16.35 17.59
C VAL A 19 1.18 16.84 19.03
N GLY A 20 1.72 18.02 19.32
CA GLY A 20 1.65 18.66 20.64
C GLY A 20 2.83 18.39 21.58
N VAL A 21 3.81 17.58 21.18
CA VAL A 21 5.04 17.32 21.95
C VAL A 21 6.25 17.23 21.01
N GLY A 22 7.10 18.26 21.02
CA GLY A 22 8.29 18.32 20.18
C GLY A 22 9.42 17.39 20.67
N LEU A 23 9.37 16.12 20.28
CA LEU A 23 10.45 15.18 20.55
C LEU A 23 11.67 15.49 19.68
N SER A 24 12.86 15.32 20.25
CA SER A 24 14.11 15.58 19.53
C SER A 24 14.47 14.39 18.63
N CYS A 25 14.91 14.70 17.42
CA CYS A 25 15.43 13.74 16.45
C CYS A 25 16.96 13.74 16.50
N PHE A 26 17.56 12.55 16.50
CA PHE A 26 19.00 12.34 16.51
C PHE A 26 19.38 11.46 15.32
N LEU A 27 20.43 11.80 14.59
CA LEU A 27 20.94 10.95 13.49
C LEU A 27 21.43 9.61 14.03
N ASP A 28 21.17 8.53 13.30
CA ASP A 28 21.65 7.18 13.60
C ASP A 28 22.37 6.59 12.38
N THR A 29 23.25 5.64 12.66
CA THR A 29 24.01 4.84 11.70
C THR A 29 23.22 3.68 11.11
N GLN A 30 22.12 3.26 11.76
CA GLN A 30 21.26 2.16 11.32
C GLN A 30 19.93 2.69 10.77
N SER A 31 19.38 2.03 9.75
CA SER A 31 18.04 2.34 9.18
C SER A 31 17.00 2.43 10.32
N PRO A 32 16.15 3.48 10.40
CA PRO A 32 15.86 4.49 9.37
C PRO A 32 16.80 5.71 9.36
N TYR A 33 18.00 5.60 9.95
CA TYR A 33 19.06 6.61 10.07
C TYR A 33 18.75 7.77 11.02
N TYR A 34 17.75 7.59 11.88
CA TYR A 34 17.45 8.50 12.99
C TYR A 34 16.84 7.75 14.17
N THR A 35 16.95 8.33 15.36
CA THR A 35 16.25 7.93 16.59
C THR A 35 15.55 9.13 17.20
N CYS A 36 14.49 8.87 17.96
CA CYS A 36 13.75 9.91 18.67
C CYS A 36 14.03 9.86 20.17
N SER A 37 13.92 11.00 20.85
CA SER A 37 13.96 11.06 22.31
C SER A 37 12.81 10.24 22.93
N LYS A 38 12.98 9.81 24.19
CA LYS A 38 11.95 9.08 24.96
C LYS A 38 10.62 9.83 24.98
N CYS A 39 9.53 9.06 25.01
CA CYS A 39 8.19 9.60 25.15
C CYS A 39 8.04 10.43 26.45
N PRO A 40 7.15 11.44 26.46
CA PRO A 40 6.90 12.27 27.63
C PRO A 40 6.36 11.46 28.82
N PRO A 41 6.46 11.99 30.05
CA PRO A 41 5.85 11.35 31.22
C PRO A 41 4.38 11.00 31.00
N GLY A 42 4.00 9.76 31.30
CA GLY A 42 2.64 9.22 31.09
C GLY A 42 2.41 8.57 29.72
N TYR A 43 3.35 8.68 28.78
CA TYR A 43 3.30 8.03 27.47
C TYR A 43 4.35 6.91 27.39
N GLN A 44 4.01 5.86 26.64
CA GLN A 44 4.86 4.72 26.31
C GLN A 44 5.08 4.67 24.79
N GLY A 45 6.15 4.00 24.37
CA GLY A 45 6.51 3.84 22.97
C GLY A 45 7.98 4.11 22.71
N ASP A 46 8.34 4.24 21.43
CA ASP A 46 9.72 4.31 20.93
C ASP A 46 10.18 5.75 20.60
N GLY A 47 9.34 6.75 20.87
CA GLY A 47 9.60 8.15 20.53
C GLY A 47 9.23 8.52 19.09
N ILE A 48 8.93 7.55 18.23
CA ILE A 48 8.28 7.76 16.93
C ILE A 48 6.76 7.70 17.12
N ILE A 49 6.30 6.71 17.89
CA ILE A 49 4.92 6.56 18.32
C ILE A 49 4.89 6.62 19.83
N CYS A 50 4.25 7.65 20.38
CA CYS A 50 3.98 7.77 21.81
C CYS A 50 2.49 7.61 22.08
N PHE A 51 2.11 6.64 22.90
CA PHE A 51 0.73 6.36 23.27
C PHE A 51 0.58 6.31 24.79
N HIS A 52 -0.58 6.70 25.30
CA HIS A 52 -0.83 6.64 26.72
C HIS A 52 -1.43 5.26 27.06
N PRO A 53 -0.78 4.42 27.90
CA PRO A 53 -1.14 3.00 28.07
C PRO A 53 -2.52 2.73 28.66
N HIS A 54 -3.20 3.77 29.15
CA HIS A 54 -4.53 3.69 29.78
C HIS A 54 -5.57 4.59 29.10
N LYS A 55 -5.18 5.32 28.03
CA LYS A 55 -6.12 6.21 27.35
C LYS A 55 -6.97 5.38 26.40
N ASN A 56 -8.26 5.29 26.71
CA ASN A 56 -9.22 4.61 25.86
C ASN A 56 -9.24 5.30 24.47
N PRO A 57 -8.81 4.62 23.39
CA PRO A 57 -8.76 5.22 22.06
C PRO A 57 -10.15 5.52 21.48
N CYS A 58 -11.21 4.93 22.04
CA CYS A 58 -12.60 5.20 21.69
C CYS A 58 -13.21 6.39 22.43
N ALA A 59 -12.53 6.98 23.43
CA ALA A 59 -13.10 8.05 24.26
C ALA A 59 -13.48 9.32 23.49
N SER A 60 -12.83 9.58 22.34
CA SER A 60 -13.14 10.71 21.46
C SER A 60 -14.26 10.42 20.46
N ASN A 61 -14.93 9.26 20.55
CA ASN A 61 -15.90 8.78 19.57
C ASN A 61 -15.39 8.89 18.12
N PRO A 62 -14.26 8.23 17.78
CA PRO A 62 -13.64 8.38 16.48
C PRO A 62 -14.38 7.67 15.33
N CYS A 63 -15.37 6.84 15.65
CA CYS A 63 -16.18 6.14 14.67
C CYS A 63 -17.39 6.98 14.26
N TYR A 64 -17.91 6.69 13.07
CA TYR A 64 -19.12 7.30 12.56
C TYR A 64 -20.27 7.14 13.57
N THR A 65 -21.13 8.14 13.67
CA THR A 65 -22.25 8.14 14.62
C THR A 65 -23.07 6.85 14.50
N GLY A 66 -23.22 6.14 15.63
CA GLY A 66 -23.93 4.86 15.69
C GLY A 66 -23.11 3.62 15.29
N VAL A 67 -21.82 3.77 14.93
CA VAL A 67 -20.90 2.67 14.68
C VAL A 67 -20.12 2.33 15.94
N ALA A 68 -20.07 1.03 16.29
CA ALA A 68 -19.33 0.56 17.45
C ALA A 68 -17.81 0.81 17.31
N CYS A 69 -17.20 1.36 18.35
CA CYS A 69 -15.75 1.46 18.47
C CYS A 69 -15.21 0.28 19.28
N ILE A 70 -14.28 -0.47 18.70
CA ILE A 70 -13.75 -1.71 19.25
C ILE A 70 -12.29 -1.48 19.60
N ILE A 71 -11.94 -1.56 20.88
CA ILE A 71 -10.56 -1.45 21.37
C ILE A 71 -9.85 -2.78 21.14
N GLU A 72 -8.69 -2.74 20.51
CA GLU A 72 -7.83 -3.90 20.34
C GLU A 72 -6.90 -4.06 21.54
N LYS A 73 -6.68 -5.31 21.95
CA LYS A 73 -6.08 -5.64 23.25
C LYS A 73 -4.54 -5.59 23.25
N ASP A 74 -3.92 -5.50 22.07
CA ASP A 74 -2.47 -5.46 21.94
C ASP A 74 -1.93 -4.05 22.14
N PRO A 75 -0.92 -3.83 22.99
CA PRO A 75 -0.23 -2.54 23.09
C PRO A 75 0.55 -2.23 21.79
N PRO A 76 0.49 -1.00 21.24
CA PRO A 76 -0.27 0.16 21.69
C PRO A 76 -1.79 -0.03 21.56
N LEU A 77 -2.56 0.32 22.60
CA LEU A 77 -4.03 0.26 22.55
C LEU A 77 -4.54 1.08 21.36
N HIS A 78 -5.02 0.38 20.34
CA HIS A 78 -5.62 0.96 19.15
C HIS A 78 -7.11 0.61 19.07
N TYR A 79 -7.81 1.23 18.12
CA TYR A 79 -9.22 0.97 17.90
C TYR A 79 -9.50 0.68 16.44
N ARG A 80 -10.55 -0.08 16.21
CA ARG A 80 -11.20 -0.19 14.90
C ARG A 80 -12.68 0.13 15.02
N CYS A 81 -13.26 0.63 13.93
CA CYS A 81 -14.69 0.87 13.85
C CYS A 81 -15.43 -0.37 13.31
N GLY A 82 -16.66 -0.55 13.75
CA GLY A 82 -17.59 -1.53 13.22
C GLY A 82 -18.08 -1.20 11.81
N LYS A 83 -19.06 -1.96 11.32
CA LYS A 83 -19.67 -1.71 10.01
C LYS A 83 -20.53 -0.45 10.03
N CYS A 84 -20.62 0.24 8.89
CA CYS A 84 -21.53 1.36 8.71
C CYS A 84 -22.99 0.95 8.90
N PRO A 85 -23.87 1.87 9.37
CA PRO A 85 -25.31 1.63 9.46
C PRO A 85 -25.93 1.32 8.09
N SER A 86 -27.12 0.69 8.11
CA SER A 86 -27.85 0.31 6.89
C SER A 86 -28.05 1.51 5.95
N GLY A 87 -27.78 1.32 4.66
CA GLY A 87 -27.86 2.36 3.62
C GLY A 87 -26.63 3.28 3.53
N LEU A 88 -25.60 3.04 4.35
CA LEU A 88 -24.33 3.74 4.28
C LEU A 88 -23.18 2.76 4.04
N VAL A 89 -22.15 3.23 3.35
CA VAL A 89 -20.93 2.47 3.03
C VAL A 89 -19.69 3.25 3.48
N GLY A 90 -18.63 2.51 3.84
CA GLY A 90 -17.38 3.10 4.30
C GLY A 90 -16.60 2.22 5.29
N ASP A 91 -15.59 2.80 5.94
CA ASP A 91 -14.66 2.14 6.85
C ASP A 91 -15.11 2.16 8.33
N GLY A 92 -16.32 2.65 8.60
CA GLY A 92 -16.86 2.81 9.95
C GLY A 92 -16.36 4.06 10.69
N LYS A 93 -15.30 4.73 10.22
CA LYS A 93 -14.91 6.09 10.67
C LYS A 93 -15.63 7.14 9.84
N LYS A 94 -15.74 6.90 8.53
CA LYS A 94 -16.51 7.70 7.58
C LYS A 94 -17.51 6.78 6.89
N CYS A 95 -18.79 7.11 7.05
CA CYS A 95 -19.89 6.44 6.34
C CYS A 95 -20.61 7.47 5.46
N VAL A 96 -20.80 7.12 4.20
CA VAL A 96 -21.46 7.95 3.19
C VAL A 96 -22.62 7.18 2.56
N LYS A 97 -23.59 7.89 1.98
CA LYS A 97 -24.66 7.23 1.23
C LYS A 97 -24.07 6.49 0.04
N GLU A 98 -24.62 5.32 -0.24
CA GLU A 98 -24.14 4.44 -1.33
C GLU A 98 -24.15 5.16 -2.69
N ASP A 99 -25.09 6.09 -2.90
CA ASP A 99 -25.20 6.92 -4.10
C ASP A 99 -24.07 7.98 -4.25
N ASP A 100 -23.41 8.36 -3.15
CA ASP A 100 -22.36 9.40 -3.13
C ASP A 100 -20.95 8.85 -3.43
N VAL A 101 -20.78 7.52 -3.50
CA VAL A 101 -19.49 6.89 -3.79
C VAL A 101 -19.13 7.01 -5.27
N CYS A 102 -20.11 7.18 -6.15
CA CYS A 102 -19.91 7.40 -7.59
C CYS A 102 -19.65 8.87 -7.99
N THR A 103 -19.78 9.83 -7.07
CA THR A 103 -19.59 11.27 -7.35
C THR A 103 -18.16 11.74 -7.09
N LYS A 104 -17.36 10.99 -6.32
CA LYS A 104 -15.92 11.24 -6.15
C LYS A 104 -15.14 10.23 -6.98
N CYS A 105 -14.58 10.70 -8.09
CA CYS A 105 -13.71 9.86 -8.91
C CYS A 105 -12.45 9.48 -8.11
N PRO A 106 -12.07 8.19 -8.03
CA PRO A 106 -10.86 7.78 -7.30
C PRO A 106 -9.57 8.40 -7.87
N ILE A 107 -9.64 8.80 -9.14
CA ILE A 107 -8.61 9.56 -9.85
C ILE A 107 -9.01 11.03 -9.75
N ASP A 108 -8.16 11.87 -9.14
CA ASP A 108 -8.39 13.31 -8.92
C ASP A 108 -8.88 14.04 -10.19
N HIS A 109 -10.20 14.14 -10.36
CA HIS A 109 -10.84 14.67 -11.56
C HIS A 109 -11.99 15.61 -11.21
N LYS A 110 -11.88 16.86 -11.70
CA LYS A 110 -12.96 17.84 -11.73
C LYS A 110 -13.89 17.53 -12.90
N GLY A 111 -14.80 16.58 -12.72
CA GLY A 111 -15.73 16.17 -13.76
C GLY A 111 -16.57 14.98 -13.31
N GLY A 112 -17.89 15.15 -13.25
CA GLY A 112 -18.81 14.19 -12.64
C GLY A 112 -18.79 12.75 -13.22
N ARG A 113 -19.61 11.86 -12.65
CA ARG A 113 -19.68 10.40 -12.87
C ARG A 113 -19.38 9.92 -14.31
N LYS A 114 -19.97 10.54 -15.34
CA LYS A 114 -19.81 10.15 -16.76
C LYS A 114 -18.38 10.34 -17.30
N GLN A 115 -17.68 11.40 -16.86
CA GLN A 115 -16.27 11.62 -17.21
C GLN A 115 -15.34 10.67 -16.44
N CYS A 116 -15.68 10.33 -15.20
CA CYS A 116 -14.92 9.37 -14.40
C CYS A 116 -14.92 7.96 -15.01
N LEU A 117 -16.10 7.43 -15.38
CA LEU A 117 -16.22 6.10 -15.99
C LEU A 117 -15.44 5.98 -17.30
N THR A 118 -15.45 7.03 -18.12
CA THR A 118 -14.72 7.05 -19.40
C THR A 118 -13.21 6.95 -19.20
N LYS A 119 -12.66 7.61 -18.17
CA LYS A 119 -11.22 7.57 -17.86
C LYS A 119 -10.79 6.36 -17.05
N LEU A 120 -11.68 5.81 -16.23
CA LEU A 120 -11.43 4.56 -15.52
C LEU A 120 -11.25 3.39 -16.48
N LYS A 121 -12.00 3.34 -17.60
CA LYS A 121 -11.88 2.26 -18.61
C LYS A 121 -10.45 1.93 -19.02
N ASP A 122 -9.58 2.94 -19.08
CA ASP A 122 -8.19 2.76 -19.52
C ASP A 122 -7.21 2.43 -18.38
N LEU A 123 -7.62 2.66 -17.12
CA LEU A 123 -6.81 2.51 -15.92
C LEU A 123 -7.38 1.47 -14.93
N SER A 124 -8.44 0.77 -15.31
CA SER A 124 -9.13 -0.19 -14.46
C SER A 124 -9.44 -1.49 -15.19
N PHE A 125 -9.71 -2.53 -14.41
CA PHE A 125 -10.18 -3.81 -14.92
C PHE A 125 -11.04 -4.53 -13.87
N VAL A 126 -11.87 -5.45 -14.32
CA VAL A 126 -12.67 -6.32 -13.45
C VAL A 126 -12.06 -7.70 -13.40
N HIS A 127 -11.99 -8.28 -12.21
CA HIS A 127 -11.52 -9.65 -11.99
C HIS A 127 -12.16 -10.20 -10.69
N ASP A 128 -12.70 -11.41 -10.73
CA ASP A 128 -13.40 -12.05 -9.59
C ASP A 128 -14.43 -11.14 -8.89
N ASP A 129 -15.32 -10.50 -9.67
CA ASP A 129 -16.36 -9.56 -9.20
C ASP A 129 -15.86 -8.32 -8.44
N LYS A 130 -14.57 -8.02 -8.59
CA LYS A 130 -13.93 -6.84 -8.01
C LYS A 130 -13.42 -5.91 -9.09
N LEU A 131 -13.50 -4.63 -8.81
CA LEU A 131 -12.94 -3.57 -9.64
C LEU A 131 -11.56 -3.20 -9.11
N TYR A 132 -10.60 -3.23 -10.01
CA TYR A 132 -9.22 -2.82 -9.77
C TYR A 132 -8.95 -1.55 -10.53
N TYR A 133 -8.37 -0.52 -9.90
CA TYR A 133 -8.02 0.72 -10.58
C TYR A 133 -6.62 1.21 -10.19
N LEU A 134 -5.89 1.67 -11.19
CA LEU A 134 -4.53 2.18 -11.05
C LEU A 134 -4.57 3.68 -10.77
N SER A 135 -3.93 4.10 -9.68
CA SER A 135 -3.53 5.48 -9.48
C SER A 135 -2.14 5.72 -10.05
N ARG A 136 -1.97 6.85 -10.75
CA ARG A 136 -0.67 7.26 -11.32
C ARG A 136 0.31 7.76 -10.25
N VAL A 137 -0.11 7.79 -8.98
CA VAL A 137 0.73 8.18 -7.85
C VAL A 137 1.55 6.97 -7.38
N MET A 138 2.86 7.17 -7.32
CA MET A 138 3.81 6.23 -6.72
C MET A 138 3.97 6.56 -5.24
N GLN A 139 3.84 5.56 -4.37
CA GLN A 139 3.96 5.72 -2.92
C GLN A 139 4.58 4.47 -2.29
N THR A 140 4.86 4.53 -0.99
CA THR A 140 5.18 3.34 -0.17
C THR A 140 3.99 2.39 -0.12
N TRP A 141 4.19 1.17 0.35
CA TRP A 141 3.10 0.21 0.52
C TRP A 141 2.00 0.75 1.44
N GLU A 142 2.37 1.34 2.58
CA GLU A 142 1.42 1.96 3.52
C GLU A 142 0.73 3.17 2.89
N GLY A 143 1.47 4.02 2.18
CA GLY A 143 0.90 5.19 1.49
C GLY A 143 -0.09 4.79 0.39
N THR A 144 0.15 3.70 -0.32
CA THR A 144 -0.82 3.11 -1.26
C THR A 144 -2.06 2.62 -0.53
N ARG A 145 -1.90 1.89 0.58
CA ARG A 145 -3.02 1.38 1.36
C ARG A 145 -3.90 2.51 1.89
N GLU A 146 -3.31 3.51 2.55
CA GLU A 146 -4.02 4.70 3.02
C GLU A 146 -4.76 5.40 1.88
N TYR A 147 -4.10 5.57 0.73
CA TYR A 147 -4.71 6.19 -0.44
C TYR A 147 -5.95 5.42 -0.90
N CYS A 148 -5.86 4.08 -1.01
CA CYS A 148 -7.02 3.26 -1.40
C CYS A 148 -8.14 3.34 -0.36
N GLN A 149 -7.82 3.30 0.93
CA GLN A 149 -8.79 3.39 2.03
C GLN A 149 -9.54 4.72 2.05
N ARG A 150 -8.85 5.84 1.76
CA ARG A 150 -9.50 7.16 1.62
C ARG A 150 -10.55 7.20 0.50
N GLN A 151 -10.48 6.28 -0.48
CA GLN A 151 -11.43 6.15 -1.59
C GLN A 151 -12.47 5.04 -1.35
N GLY A 152 -12.54 4.44 -0.16
CA GLY A 152 -13.45 3.31 0.11
C GLY A 152 -13.03 2.00 -0.59
N ALA A 153 -11.74 1.89 -0.94
CA ALA A 153 -11.11 0.70 -1.51
C ALA A 153 -10.03 0.17 -0.54
N ASP A 154 -9.34 -0.89 -0.91
CA ASP A 154 -8.11 -1.32 -0.22
C ASP A 154 -7.08 -1.78 -1.25
N ILE A 155 -5.86 -2.05 -0.81
CA ILE A 155 -4.83 -2.64 -1.66
C ILE A 155 -5.21 -4.11 -2.05
N PRO A 156 -4.98 -4.55 -3.30
CA PRO A 156 -5.43 -5.84 -3.82
C PRO A 156 -4.98 -7.07 -3.05
N GLN A 157 -5.87 -8.05 -2.87
CA GLN A 157 -5.54 -9.37 -2.36
C GLN A 157 -5.79 -10.44 -3.44
N VAL A 158 -4.72 -11.03 -3.96
CA VAL A 158 -4.78 -11.97 -5.09
C VAL A 158 -4.93 -13.40 -4.56
N THR A 159 -6.16 -13.76 -4.23
CA THR A 159 -6.46 -15.09 -3.65
C THR A 159 -7.06 -16.10 -4.62
N LYS A 160 -7.41 -15.66 -5.83
CA LYS A 160 -7.89 -16.51 -6.92
C LYS A 160 -7.20 -16.11 -8.23
N GLU A 161 -7.01 -17.09 -9.11
CA GLU A 161 -6.48 -16.93 -10.48
C GLU A 161 -5.29 -15.93 -10.61
N PRO A 162 -4.19 -16.11 -9.86
CA PRO A 162 -3.09 -15.14 -9.83
C PRO A 162 -2.48 -14.86 -11.23
N THR A 163 -2.37 -15.88 -12.08
CA THR A 163 -1.89 -15.70 -13.46
C THR A 163 -2.77 -14.76 -14.28
N SER A 164 -4.10 -14.96 -14.25
CA SER A 164 -5.09 -14.11 -14.93
C SER A 164 -5.06 -12.68 -14.39
N PHE A 165 -4.99 -12.52 -13.07
CA PHE A 165 -4.84 -11.21 -12.43
C PHE A 165 -3.60 -10.48 -12.93
N ARG A 166 -2.43 -11.14 -12.94
CA ARG A 166 -1.17 -10.56 -13.39
C ARG A 166 -1.25 -10.06 -14.83
N ASP A 167 -1.88 -10.83 -15.71
CA ASP A 167 -2.03 -10.44 -17.11
C ASP A 167 -2.97 -9.25 -17.29
N LYS A 168 -4.04 -9.17 -16.49
CA LYS A 168 -4.94 -8.01 -16.50
C LYS A 168 -4.23 -6.73 -16.04
N VAL A 169 -3.41 -6.77 -14.98
CA VAL A 169 -2.63 -5.60 -14.54
C VAL A 169 -1.66 -5.15 -15.63
N ALA A 170 -0.91 -6.09 -16.23
CA ALA A 170 0.04 -5.77 -17.30
C ALA A 170 -0.64 -5.15 -18.54
N ASN A 171 -1.90 -5.51 -18.77
CA ASN A 171 -2.71 -5.01 -19.87
C ASN A 171 -3.43 -3.70 -19.58
N ILE A 172 -3.32 -3.09 -18.40
CA ILE A 172 -3.80 -1.71 -18.19
C ILE A 172 -3.09 -0.80 -19.21
N SER A 173 -3.81 0.08 -19.90
CA SER A 173 -3.29 0.86 -21.03
C SER A 173 -1.96 1.57 -20.71
N PHE A 174 -1.83 2.10 -19.49
CA PHE A 174 -0.61 2.72 -18.99
C PHE A 174 0.58 1.75 -19.01
N PHE A 175 0.43 0.56 -18.39
CA PHE A 175 1.49 -0.45 -18.38
C PHE A 175 1.71 -1.03 -19.76
N ARG A 176 0.63 -1.35 -20.50
CA ARG A 176 0.73 -1.83 -21.88
C ARG A 176 1.54 -0.88 -22.74
N ASN A 177 1.24 0.41 -22.73
CA ASN A 177 1.97 1.41 -23.52
C ASN A 177 3.41 1.62 -23.01
N ALA A 178 3.63 1.58 -21.70
CA ALA A 178 4.97 1.68 -21.12
C ALA A 178 5.84 0.44 -21.39
N LEU A 179 5.22 -0.74 -21.51
CA LEU A 179 5.86 -2.03 -21.76
C LEU A 179 5.96 -2.35 -23.26
N GLN A 180 5.11 -1.77 -24.12
CA GLN A 180 5.05 -2.06 -25.54
C GLN A 180 6.42 -1.93 -26.23
N PRO A 181 7.18 -0.81 -26.05
CA PRO A 181 8.50 -0.67 -26.69
C PRO A 181 9.52 -1.71 -26.17
N ILE A 182 9.39 -2.12 -24.91
CA ILE A 182 10.27 -3.10 -24.25
C ILE A 182 10.06 -4.48 -24.85
N LEU A 183 8.79 -4.86 -25.02
CA LEU A 183 8.35 -6.16 -25.50
C LEU A 183 8.61 -6.32 -27.00
N THR A 184 8.37 -5.28 -27.80
CA THR A 184 8.54 -5.34 -29.27
C THR A 184 9.99 -5.27 -29.71
N GLU A 185 10.86 -4.53 -29.01
CA GLU A 185 12.26 -4.38 -29.41
C GLU A 185 13.23 -5.33 -28.68
N ARG A 186 12.75 -6.17 -27.74
CA ARG A 186 13.58 -6.93 -26.79
C ARG A 186 14.63 -6.09 -26.08
N ARG A 187 14.40 -4.78 -25.91
CA ARG A 187 15.34 -3.87 -25.25
C ARG A 187 15.02 -3.76 -23.77
N SER A 188 16.04 -3.82 -22.91
CA SER A 188 15.90 -3.39 -21.52
C SER A 188 15.77 -1.87 -21.49
N ILE A 189 14.73 -1.30 -20.86
CA ILE A 189 14.77 0.14 -20.57
C ILE A 189 15.77 0.28 -19.43
N GLN A 190 16.96 0.78 -19.72
CA GLN A 190 17.92 1.06 -18.66
C GLN A 190 17.67 2.46 -18.11
N THR A 191 17.86 2.61 -16.81
CA THR A 191 18.06 3.92 -16.19
C THR A 191 19.35 4.55 -16.72
N ARG A 192 19.60 5.85 -16.50
CA ARG A 192 20.89 6.48 -16.83
C ARG A 192 22.11 5.75 -16.24
N MET A 193 21.91 4.89 -15.23
CA MET A 193 22.94 4.07 -14.59
C MET A 193 22.95 2.60 -15.06
N GLY A 194 22.37 2.26 -16.22
CA GLY A 194 22.42 0.91 -16.80
C GLY A 194 21.47 -0.13 -16.15
N ARG A 195 20.81 0.19 -15.03
CA ARG A 195 19.87 -0.75 -14.37
C ARG A 195 18.53 -0.83 -15.10
N PRO A 196 17.90 -2.01 -15.22
CA PRO A 196 16.56 -2.15 -15.80
C PRO A 196 15.52 -1.27 -15.09
N LYS A 197 14.65 -0.62 -15.87
CA LYS A 197 13.52 0.19 -15.43
C LYS A 197 12.41 -0.76 -15.08
N ARG A 198 12.39 -1.11 -13.80
CA ARG A 198 11.31 -1.83 -13.16
C ARG A 198 10.13 -0.91 -12.93
N LEU A 199 8.95 -1.34 -13.36
CA LEU A 199 7.67 -0.77 -12.97
C LEU A 199 6.89 -1.85 -12.21
N GLY A 200 5.94 -1.46 -11.38
CA GLY A 200 5.08 -2.43 -10.71
C GLY A 200 3.89 -1.80 -10.04
N VAL A 201 3.11 -2.63 -9.34
CA VAL A 201 2.05 -2.21 -8.45
C VAL A 201 2.20 -2.89 -7.09
N TRP A 202 1.77 -2.21 -6.03
CA TRP A 202 1.71 -2.81 -4.72
C TRP A 202 0.53 -3.78 -4.59
N LEU A 203 0.74 -4.88 -3.84
CA LEU A 203 -0.29 -5.84 -3.46
C LEU A 203 -0.37 -5.97 -1.93
N GLY A 204 -1.54 -6.33 -1.42
CA GLY A 204 -1.87 -6.39 0.00
C GLY A 204 -1.29 -7.58 0.74
N ALA A 205 -0.08 -8.03 0.42
CA ALA A 205 0.64 -9.00 1.23
C ALA A 205 1.95 -8.41 1.75
N SER A 206 2.34 -8.87 2.92
CA SER A 206 3.63 -8.57 3.54
C SER A 206 4.19 -9.80 4.25
N TYR A 207 5.49 -9.79 4.49
CA TYR A 207 6.15 -10.87 5.21
C TYR A 207 5.90 -10.72 6.72
N ASN A 208 5.38 -11.77 7.34
CA ASN A 208 5.19 -11.85 8.78
C ASN A 208 6.40 -12.54 9.43
N ASN A 209 7.24 -11.74 10.09
CA ASN A 209 8.47 -12.21 10.73
C ASN A 209 8.25 -13.22 11.87
N LYS A 210 7.09 -13.19 12.54
CA LYS A 210 6.73 -14.08 13.65
C LYS A 210 6.29 -15.45 13.14
N GLU A 211 5.46 -15.46 12.09
CA GLU A 211 4.94 -16.68 11.47
C GLU A 211 5.87 -17.26 10.39
N LYS A 212 6.92 -16.52 10.01
CA LYS A 212 7.85 -16.87 8.93
C LYS A 212 7.15 -17.13 7.60
N ASP A 213 6.09 -16.37 7.34
CA ASP A 213 5.18 -16.61 6.23
C ASP A 213 4.68 -15.30 5.62
N TRP A 214 4.40 -15.33 4.33
CA TRP A 214 3.80 -14.21 3.62
C TRP A 214 2.31 -14.20 3.87
N LYS A 215 1.78 -13.09 4.36
CA LYS A 215 0.36 -12.96 4.74
C LYS A 215 -0.31 -11.88 3.92
N TRP A 216 -1.47 -12.22 3.37
CA TRP A 216 -2.42 -11.22 2.89
C TRP A 216 -2.96 -10.39 4.06
N LEU A 217 -3.52 -9.21 3.79
CA LEU A 217 -4.22 -8.39 4.78
C LEU A 217 -5.33 -9.13 5.55
N SER A 218 -5.90 -10.19 4.95
CA SER A 218 -6.87 -11.08 5.62
C SER A 218 -6.26 -12.07 6.61
N GLY A 219 -4.93 -12.11 6.77
CA GLY A 219 -4.20 -13.09 7.59
C GLY A 219 -3.96 -14.44 6.90
N ARG A 220 -4.49 -14.65 5.69
CA ARG A 220 -4.27 -15.87 4.90
C ARG A 220 -2.86 -15.92 4.33
N SER A 221 -2.26 -17.10 4.29
CA SER A 221 -0.96 -17.33 3.67
C SER A 221 -0.99 -17.08 2.16
N VAL A 222 0.06 -16.48 1.63
CA VAL A 222 0.29 -16.37 0.19
C VAL A 222 0.70 -17.73 -0.36
N GLY A 223 0.37 -18.03 -1.62
CA GLY A 223 0.79 -19.28 -2.26
C GLY A 223 -0.10 -20.50 -1.95
N MET A 224 -1.26 -20.32 -1.33
CA MET A 224 -2.27 -21.39 -1.23
C MET A 224 -2.90 -21.75 -2.59
N SER A 225 -2.73 -20.91 -3.61
CA SER A 225 -3.16 -21.18 -4.98
C SER A 225 -2.05 -21.90 -5.74
N PRO A 226 -2.33 -23.04 -6.41
CA PRO A 226 -1.32 -23.81 -7.13
C PRO A 226 -0.68 -23.05 -8.29
N ASP A 227 -1.38 -22.04 -8.83
CA ASP A 227 -0.92 -21.21 -9.96
C ASP A 227 -0.12 -19.98 -9.52
N PHE A 228 0.07 -19.78 -8.21
CA PHE A 228 0.87 -18.67 -7.71
C PHE A 228 2.36 -19.03 -7.82
N HIS A 229 3.11 -18.20 -8.54
CA HIS A 229 4.55 -18.36 -8.67
C HIS A 229 5.26 -17.04 -8.42
N TRP A 230 6.20 -17.07 -7.49
CA TRP A 230 7.18 -15.99 -7.32
C TRP A 230 8.05 -15.84 -8.58
N GLY A 231 8.65 -14.67 -8.75
CA GLY A 231 9.66 -14.46 -9.78
C GLY A 231 10.90 -15.34 -9.60
N PRO A 232 11.77 -15.42 -10.62
CA PRO A 232 13.07 -16.08 -10.48
C PRO A 232 13.86 -15.46 -9.32
N ASN A 233 14.35 -16.31 -8.41
CA ASN A 233 14.99 -15.90 -7.15
C ASN A 233 14.09 -15.06 -6.23
N GLU A 234 12.77 -15.20 -6.34
CA GLU A 234 11.83 -14.66 -5.37
C GLU A 234 11.11 -15.80 -4.66
N PRO A 235 10.72 -15.62 -3.39
CA PRO A 235 11.15 -14.54 -2.52
C PRO A 235 12.59 -14.86 -2.04
N ASN A 236 13.56 -14.03 -2.42
CA ASN A 236 15.00 -14.22 -2.11
C ASN A 236 15.31 -14.06 -0.60
N ASN A 237 14.32 -13.73 0.22
CA ASN A 237 14.52 -13.36 1.61
C ASN A 237 14.00 -14.39 2.62
N ASN A 238 13.56 -15.58 2.18
CA ASN A 238 13.07 -16.64 3.08
C ASN A 238 14.10 -17.14 4.10
N ASN A 239 15.40 -16.85 3.90
CA ASN A 239 16.49 -17.39 4.70
C ASN A 239 17.46 -16.32 5.26
N ASN A 240 17.13 -15.03 5.27
CA ASN A 240 18.12 -13.96 5.59
C ASN A 240 19.38 -13.97 4.68
N GLU A 241 19.32 -14.54 3.47
CA GLU A 241 20.47 -14.60 2.55
C GLU A 241 20.31 -13.80 1.25
N GLY A 242 19.35 -12.88 1.20
CA GLY A 242 19.22 -11.88 0.14
C GLY A 242 19.56 -10.48 0.67
N LYS A 243 20.84 -10.11 0.64
CA LYS A 243 21.32 -8.77 1.06
C LYS A 243 20.66 -7.65 0.23
N ASP A 244 19.56 -7.10 0.74
CA ASP A 244 19.39 -5.65 0.87
C ASP A 244 19.13 -5.40 2.36
N SER A 245 20.22 -5.31 3.12
CA SER A 245 20.30 -5.34 4.59
C SER A 245 19.70 -4.12 5.31
N ALA A 246 18.73 -3.40 4.70
CA ALA A 246 18.28 -2.08 5.14
C ALA A 246 16.77 -1.94 5.36
N ALA A 247 15.97 -2.97 5.10
CA ALA A 247 14.51 -2.92 5.22
C ALA A 247 14.00 -3.82 6.36
N ASP A 248 13.34 -3.23 7.35
CA ASP A 248 12.76 -3.95 8.50
C ASP A 248 11.51 -4.77 8.12
N GLN A 249 10.92 -4.47 6.96
CA GLN A 249 9.70 -5.10 6.48
C GLN A 249 9.67 -5.22 4.95
N TYR A 250 9.21 -6.38 4.47
CA TYR A 250 9.00 -6.66 3.06
C TYR A 250 7.51 -6.78 2.73
N CYS A 251 7.15 -6.19 1.60
CA CYS A 251 5.80 -6.11 1.07
C CYS A 251 5.80 -6.62 -0.37
N MET A 252 4.66 -7.15 -0.81
CA MET A 252 4.57 -7.80 -2.10
C MET A 252 4.24 -6.80 -3.20
N SER A 253 4.96 -6.88 -4.31
CA SER A 253 4.64 -6.17 -5.53
C SER A 253 4.41 -7.12 -6.70
N LEU A 254 3.63 -6.66 -7.68
CA LEU A 254 3.63 -7.24 -9.02
C LEU A 254 4.54 -6.40 -9.90
N SER A 255 5.66 -6.99 -10.31
CA SER A 255 6.73 -6.31 -11.04
C SER A 255 6.74 -6.65 -12.53
N PHE A 256 7.10 -5.64 -13.32
CA PHE A 256 7.27 -5.69 -14.76
C PHE A 256 8.70 -5.25 -15.11
N VAL A 257 9.52 -6.21 -15.54
CA VAL A 257 10.94 -5.98 -15.85
C VAL A 257 11.30 -6.74 -17.12
N ASN A 258 11.85 -6.04 -18.12
CA ASN A 258 12.31 -6.63 -19.39
C ASN A 258 11.27 -7.59 -20.03
N GLY A 259 9.99 -7.21 -20.01
CA GLY A 259 8.89 -8.02 -20.55
C GLY A 259 8.42 -9.19 -19.68
N THR A 260 9.08 -9.44 -18.55
CA THR A 260 8.68 -10.45 -17.57
C THR A 260 7.75 -9.85 -16.53
N LYS A 261 6.74 -10.62 -16.10
CA LYS A 261 5.74 -10.25 -15.10
C LYS A 261 5.85 -11.21 -13.92
N TYR A 262 6.11 -10.72 -12.71
CA TYR A 262 6.30 -11.62 -11.56
C TYR A 262 5.93 -10.97 -10.23
N TYR A 263 5.50 -11.80 -9.28
CA TYR A 263 5.35 -11.42 -7.89
C TYR A 263 6.73 -11.38 -7.25
N GLY A 264 7.03 -10.30 -6.52
CA GLY A 264 8.34 -10.11 -5.88
C GLY A 264 8.21 -9.46 -4.50
N ALA A 265 9.28 -9.54 -3.74
CA ALA A 265 9.41 -8.89 -2.44
C ALA A 265 10.11 -7.54 -2.58
N ASP A 266 9.54 -6.51 -1.97
CA ASP A 266 10.13 -5.16 -1.91
C ASP A 266 10.12 -4.62 -0.50
N ALA A 267 11.09 -3.76 -0.19
CA ALA A 267 11.03 -2.97 1.04
C ALA A 267 9.72 -2.16 1.07
N CYS A 268 8.93 -2.29 2.14
CA CYS A 268 7.61 -1.64 2.23
C CYS A 268 7.69 -0.11 2.10
N ASN A 269 8.82 0.48 2.48
CA ASN A 269 9.09 1.92 2.38
C ASN A 269 9.54 2.38 0.97
N PHE A 270 9.58 1.50 -0.02
CA PHE A 270 10.02 1.85 -1.37
C PHE A 270 8.93 2.65 -2.11
N ALA A 271 9.17 3.94 -2.35
CA ALA A 271 8.16 4.82 -2.96
C ALA A 271 8.33 5.08 -4.46
N LYS A 272 9.36 4.51 -5.10
CA LYS A 272 9.74 4.86 -6.49
C LYS A 272 9.31 3.74 -7.44
N ARG A 273 8.66 4.06 -8.56
CA ARG A 273 8.37 3.12 -9.68
C ARG A 273 7.36 1.99 -9.38
N ILE A 274 6.86 1.90 -8.16
CA ILE A 274 5.72 1.04 -7.82
C ILE A 274 4.49 1.93 -7.66
N PHE A 275 3.46 1.64 -8.43
CA PHE A 275 2.22 2.41 -8.47
C PHE A 275 1.20 1.88 -7.47
N SER A 276 0.28 2.77 -7.10
CA SER A 276 -0.85 2.42 -6.24
C SER A 276 -1.94 1.73 -7.07
N LEU A 277 -2.18 0.45 -6.83
CA LEU A 277 -3.33 -0.28 -7.34
C LEU A 277 -4.31 -0.48 -6.20
N CYS A 278 -5.60 -0.22 -6.45
CA CYS A 278 -6.65 -0.36 -5.47
C CYS A 278 -7.69 -1.38 -5.94
N GLU A 279 -8.31 -2.07 -4.99
CA GLU A 279 -9.36 -3.07 -5.14
C GLU A 279 -10.63 -2.62 -4.40
N THR A 280 -11.79 -2.73 -5.05
CA THR A 280 -13.10 -2.51 -4.43
C THR A 280 -14.16 -3.41 -5.05
N LYS A 281 -15.33 -3.53 -4.42
CA LYS A 281 -16.43 -4.34 -4.95
C LYS A 281 -16.99 -3.67 -6.21
N TYR A 282 -17.17 -4.45 -7.28
CA TYR A 282 -17.64 -3.93 -8.57
C TYR A 282 -18.99 -3.19 -8.46
N LYS A 283 -19.92 -3.72 -7.65
CA LYS A 283 -21.24 -3.12 -7.39
C LYS A 283 -21.18 -1.70 -6.82
N ILE A 284 -20.11 -1.32 -6.13
CA ILE A 284 -20.00 -0.01 -5.48
C ILE A 284 -19.75 1.13 -6.49
N LEU A 285 -19.37 0.83 -7.74
CA LEU A 285 -18.97 1.87 -8.70
C LEU A 285 -19.83 1.95 -9.98
N CYS A 286 -20.62 0.93 -10.33
CA CYS A 286 -21.18 0.85 -11.68
C CYS A 286 -22.65 0.41 -11.81
N ASP A 287 -23.29 -0.19 -10.80
CA ASP A 287 -24.66 -0.69 -10.96
C ASP A 287 -25.69 0.20 -10.24
N GLY A 288 -26.39 0.98 -11.05
CA GLY A 288 -27.60 1.70 -10.69
C GLY A 288 -28.30 2.12 -11.98
N VAL A 289 -29.01 1.16 -12.58
CA VAL A 289 -30.14 1.43 -13.48
C VAL A 289 -31.31 1.84 -12.62
#